data_AF-A0A352KZ53-F1
#
_entry.id   AF-A0A352KZ53-F1
#
_cell.length_a   1.000
_cell.length_b   1.000
_cell.length_c   1.000
_cell.angle_alpha   90.00
_cell.angle_beta   90.00
_cell.angle_gamma   90.00
#
_symmetry.space_group_name_H-M   'P 1'
#
loop_
_entity.id
_entity.type
_entity.pdbx_description
1 polymer ?
#
loop_
_entity_poly.entity_id
_entity_poly.type
_entity_poly.pdbx_seq_one_letter_code
_entity_poly.pdbx_strand_id
1 'polypeptide(L)'
;LPDSWLAQTLQSEDRLSPVRVFAPGANIVNLCGVSSVPQYLGLGPAAYFRTEFQAAFAMATDAEDYPGTAQAVQLDRLGVTHLLTTEPIARPAVGLQLLRSAPDAFLNRVWGRGVEPCFLYRINGSAGRLQSEPADALQQVRWLQRQPARVEFQVTTTADCVLRLADLSFPGWAVQVLNQDGVLLNAPEAKPVEEDDYHRSVTVPAGIHRVIWTYDSGSFRLGLLLSAGTLAVLLGLLLRESRMRATVNDRS
;
A
#
# COMPACT_ATOMS: atom_id res chain seq x y z
N LEU A 1 -15.17 3.46 13.69
CA LEU A 1 -13.76 3.91 13.62
C LEU A 1 -13.38 4.90 14.71
N PRO A 2 -14.18 5.94 15.05
CA PRO A 2 -13.81 6.89 16.12
C PRO A 2 -13.47 6.22 17.45
N ASP A 3 -14.16 5.14 17.79
CA ASP A 3 -13.97 4.39 19.05
C ASP A 3 -12.90 3.29 18.97
N SER A 4 -12.21 3.14 17.83
CA SER A 4 -11.13 2.15 17.68
C SER A 4 -9.83 2.76 18.19
N TRP A 5 -9.36 2.27 19.34
CA TRP A 5 -8.05 2.66 19.84
C TRP A 5 -6.95 2.25 18.87
N LEU A 6 -7.14 1.12 18.18
CA LEU A 6 -6.16 0.61 17.23
C LEU A 6 -6.04 1.53 16.02
N ALA A 7 -7.17 1.97 15.46
CA ALA A 7 -7.16 2.94 14.36
C ALA A 7 -6.49 4.26 14.78
N GLN A 8 -6.77 4.76 15.98
CA GLN A 8 -6.15 5.98 16.50
C GLN A 8 -4.62 5.82 16.64
N THR A 9 -4.16 4.71 17.22
CA THR A 9 -2.73 4.42 17.37
C THR A 9 -2.03 4.29 16.02
N LEU A 10 -2.59 3.52 15.09
CA LEU A 10 -2.00 3.35 13.75
C LEU A 10 -1.95 4.67 12.97
N GLN A 11 -2.99 5.50 13.06
CA GLN A 11 -3.00 6.81 12.41
C GLN A 11 -2.00 7.79 13.04
N SER A 12 -1.75 7.71 14.36
CA SER A 12 -0.70 8.52 14.97
C SER A 12 0.70 8.10 14.52
N GLU A 13 0.95 6.79 14.41
CA GLU A 13 2.21 6.24 13.89
C GLU A 13 2.40 6.61 12.41
N ASP A 14 1.34 6.51 11.60
CA ASP A 14 1.37 6.75 10.15
C ASP A 14 1.69 8.20 9.77
N ARG A 15 1.43 9.15 10.67
CA ARG A 15 1.83 10.56 10.48
C ARG A 15 3.34 10.75 10.55
N LEU A 16 4.06 9.87 11.24
CA LEU A 16 5.52 9.93 11.37
C LEU A 16 6.19 9.21 10.20
N SER A 17 5.76 7.97 9.94
CA SER A 17 6.25 7.14 8.84
C SER A 17 5.14 6.22 8.37
N PRO A 18 5.01 5.93 7.06
CA PRO A 18 3.93 5.11 6.53
C PRO A 18 3.83 3.76 7.21
N VAL A 19 2.68 3.52 7.83
CA VAL A 19 2.38 2.29 8.53
C VAL A 19 1.96 1.24 7.52
N ARG A 20 2.50 0.04 7.69
CA ARG A 20 2.03 -1.18 7.05
C ARG A 20 1.89 -2.26 8.10
N VAL A 21 0.66 -2.71 8.32
CA VAL A 21 0.32 -3.65 9.37
C VAL A 21 0.18 -5.06 8.80
N PHE A 22 0.90 -6.00 9.35
CA PHE A 22 0.59 -7.41 9.19
C PHE A 22 -0.56 -7.78 10.13
N ALA A 23 -1.70 -8.22 9.60
CA ALA A 23 -2.88 -8.44 10.40
C ALA A 23 -3.76 -9.60 9.90
N PRO A 24 -4.47 -10.31 10.80
CA PRO A 24 -5.58 -11.16 10.40
C PRO A 24 -6.68 -10.31 9.75
N GLY A 25 -7.22 -10.78 8.62
CA GLY A 25 -8.31 -10.07 7.93
C GLY A 25 -7.93 -8.67 7.45
N ALA A 26 -6.75 -8.49 6.85
CA ALA A 26 -6.16 -7.19 6.53
C ALA A 26 -7.10 -6.18 5.83
N ASN A 27 -8.02 -6.63 4.97
CA ASN A 27 -8.99 -5.72 4.33
C ASN A 27 -9.80 -4.89 5.34
N ILE A 28 -10.10 -5.45 6.52
CA ILE A 28 -10.78 -4.74 7.61
C ILE A 28 -9.83 -3.71 8.25
N VAL A 29 -8.55 -4.07 8.41
CA VAL A 29 -7.53 -3.18 8.99
C VAL A 29 -7.20 -2.01 8.06
N ASN A 30 -7.32 -2.18 6.75
CA ASN A 30 -7.22 -1.07 5.80
C ASN A 30 -8.24 0.06 6.08
N LEU A 31 -9.39 -0.25 6.69
CA LEU A 31 -10.39 0.76 7.11
C LEU A 31 -9.87 1.68 8.23
N CYS A 32 -8.78 1.30 8.92
CA CYS A 32 -8.11 2.16 9.88
C CYS A 32 -7.32 3.31 9.21
N GLY A 33 -7.28 3.38 7.88
CA GLY A 33 -6.58 4.43 7.14
C GLY A 33 -5.09 4.18 6.97
N VAL A 34 -4.63 2.94 7.18
CA VAL A 34 -3.26 2.50 6.95
C VAL A 34 -3.22 1.30 6.02
N SER A 35 -2.05 1.00 5.46
CA SER A 35 -1.88 -0.19 4.63
C SER A 35 -1.82 -1.44 5.51
N SER A 36 -2.33 -2.56 5.02
CA SER A 36 -2.16 -3.85 5.69
C SER A 36 -1.96 -5.02 4.73
N VAL A 37 -1.34 -6.08 5.26
CA VAL A 37 -1.00 -7.33 4.56
C VAL A 37 -1.34 -8.55 5.44
N PRO A 38 -1.61 -9.74 4.87
CA PRO A 38 -1.79 -10.07 3.46
C PRO A 38 -3.05 -9.46 2.84
N GLN A 39 -3.11 -9.28 1.52
CA GLN A 39 -4.41 -9.07 0.87
C GLN A 39 -5.29 -10.32 1.05
N TYR A 40 -6.42 -10.15 1.72
CA TYR A 40 -7.40 -11.21 1.94
C TYR A 40 -8.39 -11.23 0.75
N LEU A 41 -8.88 -12.41 0.34
CA LEU A 41 -9.89 -12.69 -0.71
C LEU A 41 -9.45 -13.07 -2.13
N GLY A 42 -8.16 -13.26 -2.45
CA GLY A 42 -7.83 -13.70 -3.82
C GLY A 42 -8.03 -12.62 -4.90
N LEU A 43 -8.53 -11.44 -4.50
CA LEU A 43 -8.80 -10.30 -5.36
C LEU A 43 -7.58 -9.38 -5.34
N GLY A 44 -6.58 -9.74 -6.11
CA GLY A 44 -5.35 -8.98 -6.25
C GLY A 44 -4.58 -9.39 -7.50
N PRO A 45 -3.61 -8.59 -7.95
CA PRO A 45 -2.67 -8.99 -8.98
C PRO A 45 -2.02 -10.34 -8.64
N ALA A 46 -1.80 -11.18 -9.66
CA ALA A 46 -1.24 -12.53 -9.51
C ALA A 46 0.09 -12.56 -8.71
N ALA A 47 0.85 -11.46 -8.75
CA ALA A 47 2.08 -11.27 -8.01
C ALA A 47 1.93 -11.48 -6.49
N TYR A 48 0.79 -11.12 -5.90
CA TYR A 48 0.57 -11.28 -4.45
C TYR A 48 0.36 -12.73 -3.99
N PHE A 49 0.14 -13.67 -4.93
CA PHE A 49 -0.10 -15.08 -4.61
C PHE A 49 1.16 -15.94 -4.72
N ARG A 50 2.31 -15.36 -5.05
CA ARG A 50 3.58 -16.09 -5.12
C ARG A 50 4.01 -16.57 -3.72
N THR A 51 4.73 -17.69 -3.68
CA THR A 51 5.11 -18.38 -2.44
C THR A 51 5.92 -17.50 -1.49
N GLU A 52 6.74 -16.58 -2.01
CA GLU A 52 7.51 -15.66 -1.18
C GLU A 52 6.65 -14.71 -0.33
N PHE A 53 5.44 -14.37 -0.80
CA PHE A 53 4.48 -13.62 0.02
C PHE A 53 3.85 -14.53 1.06
N GLN A 54 3.47 -15.76 0.67
CA GLN A 54 2.75 -16.68 1.54
C GLN A 54 3.55 -17.09 2.78
N ALA A 55 4.86 -17.29 2.62
CA ALA A 55 5.76 -17.65 3.72
C ALA A 55 5.81 -16.59 4.83
N ALA A 56 5.57 -15.31 4.50
CA ALA A 56 5.51 -14.24 5.50
C ALA A 56 4.31 -14.39 6.45
N PHE A 57 3.28 -15.17 6.06
CA PHE A 57 2.02 -15.30 6.79
C PHE A 57 1.97 -16.48 7.78
N ALA A 58 3.11 -17.11 8.08
CA ALA A 58 3.19 -18.13 9.13
C ALA A 58 2.72 -17.55 10.49
N MET A 59 1.92 -18.32 11.23
CA MET A 59 1.41 -17.89 12.54
C MET A 59 2.47 -18.07 13.63
N ALA A 60 2.34 -17.27 14.70
CA ALA A 60 3.17 -17.44 15.89
C ALA A 60 2.94 -18.83 16.50
N THR A 61 4.02 -19.43 17.01
CA THR A 61 3.98 -20.66 17.78
C THR A 61 4.69 -20.43 19.12
N ASP A 62 4.34 -21.21 20.14
CA ASP A 62 4.97 -21.07 21.46
C ASP A 62 6.41 -21.65 21.50
N ALA A 63 6.82 -22.36 20.45
CA ALA A 63 8.10 -23.07 20.40
C ALA A 63 9.28 -22.16 20.07
N GLU A 64 9.06 -21.10 19.28
CA GLU A 64 10.11 -20.28 18.67
C GLU A 64 9.83 -18.78 18.83
N ASP A 65 10.88 -17.97 18.66
CA ASP A 65 10.73 -16.52 18.66
C ASP A 65 9.95 -16.09 17.42
N TYR A 66 9.02 -15.14 17.58
CA TYR A 66 8.15 -14.66 16.52
C TYR A 66 8.27 -13.15 16.30
N PRO A 67 8.38 -12.68 15.04
CA PRO A 67 8.58 -13.49 13.84
C PRO A 67 9.96 -14.17 13.86
N GLY A 68 10.05 -15.40 13.34
CA GLY A 68 11.34 -16.09 13.19
C GLY A 68 12.23 -15.38 12.16
N THR A 69 13.54 -15.65 12.16
CA THR A 69 14.52 -14.88 11.34
C THR A 69 14.15 -14.80 9.85
N ALA A 70 13.74 -15.92 9.24
CA ALA A 70 13.35 -15.93 7.83
C ALA A 70 12.08 -15.10 7.56
N GLN A 71 11.11 -15.16 8.48
CA GLN A 71 9.88 -14.38 8.39
C GLN A 71 10.16 -12.89 8.64
N ALA A 72 11.06 -12.55 9.56
CA ALA A 72 11.45 -11.16 9.82
C ALA A 72 12.03 -10.51 8.56
N VAL A 73 12.89 -11.21 7.80
CA VAL A 73 13.41 -10.74 6.51
C VAL A 73 12.29 -10.52 5.50
N GLN A 74 11.31 -11.41 5.44
CA GLN A 74 10.16 -11.25 4.53
C GLN A 74 9.25 -10.09 4.92
N LEU A 75 8.97 -9.91 6.21
CA LEU A 75 8.19 -8.80 6.73
C LEU A 75 8.89 -7.46 6.44
N ASP A 76 10.21 -7.40 6.60
CA ASP A 76 10.99 -6.20 6.27
C ASP A 76 10.95 -5.91 4.77
N ARG A 77 11.14 -6.91 3.89
CA ARG A 77 10.95 -6.75 2.43
C ARG A 77 9.55 -6.23 2.10
N LEU A 78 8.52 -6.74 2.76
CA LEU A 78 7.14 -6.25 2.57
C LEU A 78 6.90 -4.84 3.14
N GLY A 79 7.89 -4.25 3.80
CA GLY A 79 7.82 -2.96 4.46
C GLY A 79 6.88 -2.93 5.66
N VAL A 80 6.69 -4.07 6.33
CA VAL A 80 5.84 -4.20 7.52
C VAL A 80 6.50 -3.51 8.70
N THR A 81 5.75 -2.62 9.35
CA THR A 81 6.19 -1.90 10.54
C THR A 81 5.50 -2.35 11.81
N HIS A 82 4.33 -2.98 11.67
CA HIS A 82 3.49 -3.38 12.81
C HIS A 82 2.89 -4.77 12.61
N LEU A 83 2.73 -5.51 13.72
CA LEU A 83 2.01 -6.78 13.76
C LEU A 83 0.76 -6.62 14.62
N LEU A 84 -0.38 -7.09 14.11
CA LEU A 84 -1.62 -7.20 14.86
C LEU A 84 -1.96 -8.67 15.06
N THR A 85 -2.13 -9.08 16.31
CA THR A 85 -2.53 -10.45 16.66
C THR A 85 -3.74 -10.44 17.58
N THR A 86 -4.50 -11.54 17.55
CA THR A 86 -5.64 -11.78 18.44
C THR A 86 -5.23 -12.47 19.74
N GLU A 87 -4.05 -13.08 19.74
CA GLU A 87 -3.42 -13.77 20.87
C GLU A 87 -2.06 -13.12 21.18
N PRO A 88 -1.62 -13.13 22.45
CA PRO A 88 -0.32 -12.61 22.81
C PRO A 88 0.79 -13.47 22.18
N ILE A 89 1.83 -12.82 21.65
CA ILE A 89 3.05 -13.52 21.20
C ILE A 89 3.83 -13.93 22.45
N ALA A 90 3.95 -15.23 22.70
CA ALA A 90 4.64 -15.78 23.87
C ALA A 90 6.14 -15.45 23.89
N ARG A 91 6.78 -15.48 22.71
CA ARG A 91 8.22 -15.25 22.54
C ARG A 91 8.45 -14.17 21.47
N PRO A 92 8.31 -12.87 21.79
CA PRO A 92 8.53 -11.81 20.82
C PRO A 92 10.01 -11.74 20.43
N ALA A 93 10.30 -11.73 19.13
CA ALA A 93 11.65 -11.58 18.62
C ALA A 93 12.28 -10.24 19.04
N VAL A 94 13.62 -10.16 19.03
CA VAL A 94 14.36 -8.93 19.34
C VAL A 94 13.90 -7.80 18.41
N GLY A 95 13.53 -6.66 19.00
CA GLY A 95 13.01 -5.50 18.27
C GLY A 95 11.48 -5.46 18.15
N LEU A 96 10.77 -6.53 18.50
CA LEU A 96 9.30 -6.53 18.52
C LEU A 96 8.77 -5.98 19.85
N GLN A 97 8.19 -4.78 19.82
CA GLN A 97 7.68 -4.08 20.99
C GLN A 97 6.15 -4.12 21.03
N LEU A 98 5.56 -4.61 22.12
CA LEU A 98 4.12 -4.45 22.36
C LEU A 98 3.81 -2.97 22.61
N LEU A 99 3.02 -2.35 21.74
CA LEU A 99 2.54 -0.98 21.93
C LEU A 99 1.35 -0.93 22.88
N ARG A 100 0.37 -1.80 22.64
CA ARG A 100 -0.86 -1.87 23.44
C ARG A 100 -1.56 -3.20 23.28
N SER A 101 -2.19 -3.63 24.37
CA SER A 101 -3.19 -4.70 24.40
C SER A 101 -4.46 -4.20 25.05
N ALA A 102 -5.58 -4.26 24.33
CA ALA A 102 -6.90 -3.91 24.82
C ALA A 102 -7.99 -4.40 23.85
N PRO A 103 -9.24 -4.57 24.30
CA PRO A 103 -10.36 -4.82 23.40
C PRO A 103 -10.54 -3.63 22.45
N ASP A 104 -10.66 -3.88 21.15
CA ASP A 104 -10.95 -2.83 20.17
C ASP A 104 -12.43 -2.90 19.76
N ALA A 105 -13.17 -1.83 20.04
CA ALA A 105 -14.63 -1.79 19.86
C ALA A 105 -15.07 -1.99 18.40
N PHE A 106 -14.23 -1.60 17.43
CA PHE A 106 -14.54 -1.76 16.01
C PHE A 106 -14.18 -3.17 15.55
N LEU A 107 -12.92 -3.59 15.74
CA LEU A 107 -12.45 -4.88 15.26
C LEU A 107 -13.19 -6.05 15.92
N ASN A 108 -13.43 -6.00 17.24
CA ASN A 108 -14.15 -7.07 17.90
C ASN A 108 -15.61 -7.17 17.45
N ARG A 109 -16.25 -6.05 17.07
CA ARG A 109 -17.59 -6.08 16.50
C ARG A 109 -17.59 -6.75 15.13
N VAL A 110 -16.64 -6.39 14.27
CA VAL A 110 -16.53 -6.95 12.92
C VAL A 110 -16.13 -8.43 12.95
N TRP A 111 -15.25 -8.82 13.87
CA TRP A 111 -14.79 -10.20 14.03
C TRP A 111 -15.66 -11.06 14.95
N GLY A 112 -16.69 -10.50 15.59
CA GLY A 112 -17.55 -11.25 16.52
C GLY A 112 -16.86 -11.70 17.82
N ARG A 113 -15.82 -10.98 18.26
CA ARG A 113 -14.96 -11.35 19.41
C ARG A 113 -15.35 -10.73 20.75
N GLY A 114 -16.47 -10.02 20.82
CA GLY A 114 -16.95 -9.39 22.06
C GLY A 114 -15.93 -8.43 22.68
N VAL A 115 -15.38 -8.78 23.85
CA VAL A 115 -14.42 -7.94 24.60
C VAL A 115 -13.03 -8.58 24.69
N GLU A 116 -12.70 -9.49 23.78
CA GLU A 116 -11.35 -10.07 23.76
C GLU A 116 -10.29 -9.03 23.36
N PRO A 117 -9.07 -9.11 23.90
CA PRO A 117 -8.01 -8.19 23.54
C PRO A 117 -7.53 -8.37 22.09
N CYS A 118 -7.09 -7.27 21.50
CA CYS A 118 -6.20 -7.26 20.34
C CYS A 118 -4.82 -6.79 20.81
N PHE A 119 -3.76 -7.31 20.20
CA PHE A 119 -2.37 -6.99 20.55
C PHE A 119 -1.71 -6.32 19.35
N LEU A 120 -1.28 -5.08 19.52
CA LEU A 120 -0.56 -4.33 18.50
C LEU A 120 0.91 -4.22 18.88
N TYR A 121 1.77 -4.71 18.00
CA TYR A 121 3.22 -4.67 18.14
C TYR A 121 3.84 -3.75 17.08
N ARG A 122 4.93 -3.07 17.42
CA ARG A 122 5.81 -2.34 16.53
C ARG A 122 7.10 -3.13 16.31
N ILE A 123 7.58 -3.17 15.07
CA ILE A 123 8.90 -3.70 14.72
C ILE A 123 9.90 -2.53 14.75
N ASN A 124 10.67 -2.43 15.83
CA ASN A 124 11.70 -1.41 15.96
C ASN A 124 12.84 -1.69 14.97
N GLY A 125 13.29 -0.64 14.26
CA GLY A 125 14.32 -0.76 13.23
C GLY A 125 13.81 -1.28 11.88
N SER A 126 12.48 -1.48 11.71
CA SER A 126 11.90 -1.74 10.39
C SER A 126 12.26 -0.61 9.42
N ALA A 127 12.75 -0.96 8.22
CA ALA A 127 13.01 0.03 7.18
C ALA A 127 11.69 0.64 6.62
N GLY A 128 10.56 0.01 6.94
CA GLY A 128 9.24 0.43 6.50
C GLY A 128 9.10 0.35 4.98
N ARG A 129 8.32 1.27 4.40
CA ARG A 129 7.92 1.15 2.99
C ARG A 129 9.00 1.52 1.98
N LEU A 130 10.07 2.22 2.37
CA LEU A 130 11.11 2.68 1.45
C LEU A 130 12.49 2.22 1.94
N GLN A 131 13.16 1.46 1.10
CA GLN A 131 14.49 0.92 1.34
C GLN A 131 15.47 1.44 0.28
N SER A 132 16.76 1.43 0.59
CA SER A 132 17.80 1.70 -0.40
C SER A 132 18.76 0.53 -0.56
N GLU A 133 19.40 0.49 -1.72
CA GLU A 133 20.54 -0.36 -1.98
C GLU A 133 21.68 0.50 -2.55
N PRO A 134 22.81 0.66 -1.83
CA PRO A 134 23.14 0.09 -0.51
C PRO A 134 22.20 0.53 0.64
N ALA A 135 22.07 -0.32 1.67
CA ALA A 135 21.10 -0.12 2.77
C ALA A 135 21.33 1.14 3.61
N ASP A 136 22.58 1.62 3.68
CA ASP A 136 23.00 2.81 4.41
C ASP A 136 23.02 4.08 3.54
N ALA A 137 22.69 3.99 2.25
CA ALA A 137 22.67 5.14 1.35
C ALA A 137 21.54 6.12 1.69
N LEU A 138 20.39 5.64 2.16
CA LEU A 138 19.24 6.47 2.51
C LEU A 138 19.35 7.01 3.94
N GLN A 139 19.51 8.33 4.06
CA GLN A 139 19.66 8.99 5.37
C GLN A 139 18.35 9.55 5.90
N GLN A 140 17.50 10.07 5.01
CA GLN A 140 16.25 10.70 5.41
C GLN A 140 15.18 10.54 4.34
N VAL A 141 13.93 10.37 4.80
CA VAL A 141 12.74 10.34 3.96
C VAL A 141 11.72 11.32 4.52
N ARG A 142 11.14 12.14 3.65
CA ARG A 142 9.99 12.99 3.96
C ARG A 142 8.87 12.72 2.97
N TRP A 143 7.80 12.12 3.45
CA TRP A 143 6.61 11.86 2.65
C TRP A 143 5.84 13.16 2.40
N LEU A 144 5.59 13.47 1.13
CA LEU A 144 4.89 14.69 0.70
C LEU A 144 3.44 14.38 0.30
N GLN A 145 3.21 13.28 -0.42
CA GLN A 145 1.89 12.85 -0.85
C GLN A 145 1.80 11.33 -0.92
N ARG A 146 0.70 10.77 -0.41
CA ARG A 146 0.43 9.31 -0.43
C ARG A 146 -1.00 9.06 -0.88
N GLN A 147 -1.21 9.08 -2.19
CA GLN A 147 -2.50 8.80 -2.81
C GLN A 147 -2.42 7.53 -3.66
N PRO A 148 -3.55 6.84 -3.91
CA PRO A 148 -3.54 5.59 -4.67
C PRO A 148 -2.90 5.68 -6.06
N ALA A 149 -3.05 6.82 -6.74
CA ALA A 149 -2.49 7.06 -8.08
C ALA A 149 -1.23 7.95 -8.09
N ARG A 150 -0.79 8.44 -6.92
CA ARG A 150 0.36 9.33 -6.80
C ARG A 150 1.04 9.20 -5.46
N VAL A 151 2.32 8.85 -5.49
CA VAL A 151 3.17 8.76 -4.29
C VAL A 151 4.35 9.70 -4.49
N GLU A 152 4.56 10.60 -3.55
CA GLU A 152 5.60 11.62 -3.62
C GLU A 152 6.32 11.73 -2.29
N PHE A 153 7.64 11.69 -2.35
CA PHE A 153 8.50 11.84 -1.18
C PHE A 153 9.83 12.49 -1.58
N GLN A 154 10.44 13.16 -0.61
CA GLN A 154 11.79 13.68 -0.70
C GLN A 154 12.73 12.72 0.04
N VAL A 155 13.88 12.46 -0.55
CA VAL A 155 14.95 11.67 0.06
C VAL A 155 16.23 12.49 0.17
N THR A 156 17.04 12.14 1.16
CA THR A 156 18.44 12.54 1.25
C THR A 156 19.30 11.27 1.20
N THR A 157 20.19 11.19 0.23
CA THR A 157 21.07 10.03 -0.02
C THR A 157 22.54 10.44 0.06
N THR A 158 23.39 9.57 0.59
CA THR A 158 24.85 9.80 0.72
C THR A 158 25.65 9.25 -0.45
N ALA A 159 25.08 8.31 -1.19
CA ALA A 159 25.68 7.69 -2.36
C ALA A 159 24.61 7.45 -3.43
N ASP A 160 25.06 7.20 -4.66
CA ASP A 160 24.19 6.69 -5.70
C ASP A 160 23.60 5.35 -5.25
N CYS A 161 22.28 5.23 -5.33
CA CYS A 161 21.57 4.07 -4.80
C CYS A 161 20.32 3.74 -5.60
N VAL A 162 19.80 2.53 -5.40
CA VAL A 162 18.47 2.14 -5.86
C VAL A 162 17.50 2.29 -4.69
N LEU A 163 16.48 3.12 -4.86
CA LEU A 163 15.37 3.19 -3.91
C LEU A 163 14.33 2.14 -4.28
N ARG A 164 13.96 1.29 -3.33
CA ARG A 164 12.91 0.27 -3.45
C ARG A 164 11.73 0.64 -2.58
N LEU A 165 10.60 0.93 -3.20
CA LEU A 165 9.32 1.16 -2.54
C LEU A 165 8.58 -0.19 -2.46
N ALA A 166 8.22 -0.61 -1.25
CA ALA A 166 7.41 -1.80 -0.95
C ALA A 166 5.95 -1.62 -1.36
N ASP A 167 5.73 -1.28 -2.63
CA ASP A 167 4.47 -1.26 -3.33
C ASP A 167 4.63 -2.03 -4.64
N LEU A 168 3.53 -2.63 -5.09
CA LEU A 168 3.55 -3.46 -6.29
C LEU A 168 3.94 -2.64 -7.53
N SER A 169 4.96 -3.11 -8.22
CA SER A 169 5.32 -2.72 -9.58
C SER A 169 4.36 -3.38 -10.56
N PHE A 170 3.37 -2.60 -11.00
CA PHE A 170 2.36 -3.01 -11.96
C PHE A 170 2.42 -2.11 -13.19
N PRO A 171 2.16 -2.61 -14.41
CA PRO A 171 2.20 -1.78 -15.62
C PRO A 171 1.34 -0.51 -15.50
N GLY A 172 1.90 0.63 -15.91
CA GLY A 172 1.24 1.95 -15.88
C GLY A 172 1.74 2.91 -14.81
N TRP A 173 2.65 2.49 -13.93
CA TRP A 173 3.39 3.40 -13.06
C TRP A 173 4.56 4.04 -13.80
N ALA A 174 4.69 5.36 -13.66
CA ALA A 174 5.84 6.14 -14.11
C ALA A 174 6.53 6.79 -12.91
N VAL A 175 7.83 7.02 -13.01
CA VAL A 175 8.64 7.68 -11.98
C VAL A 175 9.32 8.92 -12.53
N GLN A 176 9.41 9.95 -11.70
CA GLN A 176 10.20 11.15 -11.94
C GLN A 176 11.11 11.38 -10.76
N VAL A 177 12.38 11.69 -11.03
CA VAL A 177 13.36 12.09 -10.03
C VAL A 177 13.76 13.53 -10.33
N LEU A 178 13.46 14.42 -9.39
CA LEU A 178 13.81 15.84 -9.48
C LEU A 178 14.94 16.12 -8.50
N ASN A 179 15.92 16.91 -8.91
CA ASN A 179 16.92 17.44 -7.99
C ASN A 179 16.29 18.49 -7.04
N GLN A 180 17.09 19.04 -6.13
CA GLN A 180 16.65 20.06 -5.19
C GLN A 180 16.11 21.35 -5.84
N ASP A 181 16.57 21.67 -7.06
CA ASP A 181 16.11 22.83 -7.84
C ASP A 181 14.83 22.54 -8.65
N GLY A 182 14.30 21.32 -8.58
CA GLY A 182 13.10 20.91 -9.33
C GLY A 182 13.38 20.53 -10.79
N VAL A 183 14.64 20.34 -11.17
CA VAL A 183 15.04 19.88 -12.50
C VAL A 183 14.93 18.37 -12.58
N LEU A 184 14.28 17.87 -13.64
CA LEU A 184 14.18 16.44 -13.91
C LEU A 184 15.56 15.86 -14.23
N LEU A 185 16.01 14.94 -13.39
CA LEU A 185 17.16 14.08 -13.67
C LEU A 185 16.70 13.02 -14.67
N ASN A 186 17.53 12.69 -15.66
CA ASN A 186 17.23 11.74 -16.73
C ASN A 186 16.44 10.54 -16.17
N ALA A 187 15.17 10.43 -16.60
CA ALA A 187 14.20 9.52 -16.01
C ALA A 187 14.75 8.08 -16.11
N PRO A 188 15.15 7.45 -14.99
CA PRO A 188 15.50 6.05 -15.03
C PRO A 188 14.20 5.30 -15.37
N GLU A 189 14.26 4.37 -16.33
CA GLU A 189 13.12 3.49 -16.59
C GLU A 189 12.68 2.86 -15.26
N ALA A 190 11.39 2.96 -14.93
CA ALA A 190 10.79 2.23 -13.83
C ALA A 190 10.83 0.73 -14.18
N LYS A 191 11.98 0.10 -13.98
CA LYS A 191 12.15 -1.33 -14.17
C LYS A 191 11.98 -2.04 -12.83
N PRO A 192 11.22 -3.15 -12.79
CA PRO A 192 11.51 -4.19 -11.83
C PRO A 192 13.01 -4.50 -11.91
N VAL A 193 13.73 -4.43 -10.79
CA VAL A 193 15.18 -4.70 -10.77
C VAL A 193 15.45 -6.18 -11.09
N GLU A 194 14.46 -7.06 -10.84
CA GLU A 194 14.51 -8.50 -11.09
C GLU A 194 13.12 -8.99 -11.56
N GLU A 195 13.07 -10.10 -12.30
CA GLU A 195 11.80 -10.74 -12.75
C GLU A 195 10.89 -11.20 -11.58
N ASP A 196 11.49 -11.35 -10.39
CA ASP A 196 10.81 -11.68 -9.13
C ASP A 196 10.67 -10.49 -8.18
N ASP A 197 11.13 -9.29 -8.57
CA ASP A 197 10.99 -8.10 -7.75
C ASP A 197 9.64 -7.41 -8.01
N TYR A 198 8.75 -7.51 -7.04
CA TYR A 198 7.46 -6.81 -7.07
C TYR A 198 7.55 -5.37 -6.59
N HIS A 199 8.71 -4.89 -6.12
CA HIS A 199 8.87 -3.52 -5.63
C HIS A 199 8.94 -2.51 -6.78
N ARG A 200 8.50 -1.28 -6.52
CA ARG A 200 8.79 -0.16 -7.41
C ARG A 200 10.16 0.38 -7.10
N SER A 201 11.04 0.37 -8.10
CA SER A 201 12.44 0.69 -7.91
C SER A 201 12.89 1.81 -8.85
N VAL A 202 13.77 2.68 -8.35
CA VAL A 202 14.34 3.79 -9.13
C VAL A 202 15.75 4.11 -8.65
N THR A 203 16.68 4.34 -9.57
CA THR A 203 18.03 4.81 -9.25
C THR A 203 18.00 6.30 -8.93
N VAL A 204 18.63 6.68 -7.82
CA VAL A 204 18.74 8.06 -7.36
C VAL A 204 20.20 8.38 -7.05
N PRO A 205 20.77 9.46 -7.62
CA PRO A 205 22.14 9.87 -7.29
C PRO A 205 22.27 10.30 -5.82
N ALA A 206 23.50 10.45 -5.34
CA ALA A 206 23.75 11.11 -4.06
C ALA A 206 23.13 12.53 -4.02
N GLY A 207 22.64 12.95 -2.85
CA GLY A 207 22.08 14.29 -2.61
C GLY A 207 20.61 14.30 -2.22
N ILE A 208 19.96 15.46 -2.40
CA ILE A 208 18.56 15.67 -2.05
C ILE A 208 17.71 15.62 -3.31
N HIS A 209 16.73 14.70 -3.33
CA HIS A 209 15.91 14.45 -4.51
C HIS A 209 14.44 14.30 -4.15
N ARG A 210 13.56 14.74 -5.04
CA ARG A 210 12.12 14.49 -4.96
C ARG A 210 11.75 13.39 -5.94
N VAL A 211 11.20 12.31 -5.42
CA VAL A 211 10.77 11.15 -6.20
C VAL A 211 9.24 11.16 -6.27
N ILE A 212 8.72 11.11 -7.50
CA ILE A 212 7.28 11.14 -7.77
C ILE A 212 6.92 9.92 -8.59
N TRP A 213 6.08 9.06 -8.02
CA TRP A 213 5.42 7.98 -8.72
C TRP A 213 4.01 8.40 -9.11
N THR A 214 3.65 8.23 -10.37
CA THR A 214 2.28 8.48 -10.88
C THR A 214 1.77 7.28 -11.65
N TYR A 215 0.55 6.89 -11.38
CA TYR A 215 -0.16 5.89 -12.18
C TYR A 215 -0.92 6.58 -13.31
N ASP A 216 -0.51 6.35 -14.54
CA ASP A 216 -1.21 6.83 -15.75
C ASP A 216 -1.41 5.64 -16.70
N SER A 217 -2.59 5.00 -16.62
CA SER A 217 -2.98 4.00 -17.62
C SER A 217 -3.81 4.68 -18.71
N GLY A 218 -3.31 4.64 -19.96
CA GLY A 218 -4.05 5.14 -21.13
C GLY A 218 -5.45 4.50 -21.27
N SER A 219 -5.62 3.28 -20.74
CA SER A 219 -6.88 2.53 -20.73
C SER A 219 -8.02 3.24 -20.01
N PHE A 220 -7.75 4.02 -18.95
CA PHE A 220 -8.81 4.74 -18.24
C PHE A 220 -9.42 5.84 -19.12
N ARG A 221 -8.58 6.58 -19.84
CA ARG A 221 -9.03 7.62 -20.78
C ARG A 221 -9.84 7.02 -21.92
N LEU A 222 -9.41 5.88 -22.45
CA LEU A 222 -10.14 5.13 -23.48
C LEU A 222 -11.51 4.65 -22.97
N GLY A 223 -11.56 4.07 -21.77
CA GLY A 223 -12.80 3.61 -21.14
C GLY A 223 -13.80 4.74 -20.92
N LEU A 224 -13.33 5.92 -20.51
CA LEU A 224 -14.17 7.12 -20.36
C LEU A 224 -14.74 7.58 -21.71
N LEU A 225 -13.91 7.64 -22.76
CA LEU A 225 -14.35 8.01 -24.10
C LEU A 225 -15.37 7.03 -24.68
N LEU A 226 -15.15 5.72 -24.49
CA LEU A 226 -16.09 4.68 -24.92
C LEU A 226 -17.42 4.78 -24.16
N SER A 227 -17.37 5.03 -22.85
CA SER A 227 -18.57 5.20 -22.01
C SER A 227 -19.36 6.44 -22.42
N ALA A 228 -18.68 7.56 -22.66
CA ALA A 228 -19.29 8.81 -23.12
C ALA A 228 -19.91 8.64 -24.53
N GLY A 229 -19.20 7.98 -25.45
CA GLY A 229 -19.71 7.67 -26.78
C GLY A 229 -20.95 6.78 -26.72
N THR A 230 -20.94 5.75 -25.88
CA THR A 230 -22.09 4.86 -25.67
C THR A 230 -23.28 5.62 -25.09
N LEU A 231 -23.06 6.47 -24.09
CA LEU A 231 -24.11 7.31 -23.51
C LEU A 231 -24.71 8.27 -24.54
N ALA A 232 -23.89 8.89 -25.39
CA ALA A 232 -24.36 9.77 -26.45
C ALA A 232 -25.24 9.04 -27.47
N VAL A 233 -24.87 7.81 -27.85
CA VAL A 233 -25.68 6.95 -28.73
C VAL A 233 -27.02 6.61 -28.07
N LEU A 234 -27.02 6.20 -26.80
CA LEU A 234 -28.24 5.88 -26.07
C LEU A 234 -29.17 7.08 -25.94
N LEU A 235 -28.64 8.26 -25.61
CA LEU A 235 -29.41 9.50 -25.55
C LEU A 235 -29.99 9.87 -26.93
N GLY A 236 -29.20 9.71 -28.01
CA GLY A 236 -29.66 9.95 -29.38
C GLY A 236 -30.82 9.04 -29.78
N LEU A 237 -30.76 7.75 -29.40
CA LEU A 237 -31.84 6.79 -29.64
C LEU A 237 -33.10 7.14 -28.85
N LEU A 238 -32.99 7.48 -27.57
CA LEU A 238 -34.11 7.88 -26.72
C LEU A 238 -34.79 9.16 -27.22
N LEU A 239 -34.00 10.16 -27.64
CA LEU A 239 -34.53 11.41 -28.21
C LEU A 239 -35.21 11.20 -29.56
N ARG A 240 -34.71 10.26 -30.38
CA ARG A 240 -35.38 9.88 -31.64
C ARG A 240 -36.71 9.19 -31.37
N GLU A 241 -36.75 8.27 -30.40
CA GLU A 241 -37.97 7.55 -30.05
C GLU A 241 -39.04 8.47 -29.45
N SER A 242 -38.66 9.40 -28.56
CA SER A 242 -39.58 10.38 -28.00
C SER A 242 -40.17 11.31 -29.06
N ARG A 243 -39.37 11.74 -30.04
CA ARG A 243 -39.85 12.53 -31.20
C ARG A 243 -40.83 11.75 -32.08
N MET A 244 -40.59 10.46 -32.32
CA MET A 244 -41.52 9.63 -33.11
C MET A 244 -42.84 9.37 -32.38
N ARG A 245 -42.82 9.21 -31.05
CA ARG A 245 -44.05 9.05 -30.26
C ARG A 245 -44.88 10.35 -30.24
N ALA A 246 -44.23 11.52 -30.18
CA ALA A 246 -44.91 12.81 -30.23
C ALA A 246 -45.63 13.06 -31.57
N THR A 247 -45.02 12.69 -32.71
CA THR A 247 -45.64 12.87 -34.04
C THR A 247 -46.77 11.90 -34.35
N VAL A 248 -46.83 10.74 -33.67
CA VAL A 248 -47.94 9.77 -33.82
C VAL A 248 -49.18 10.23 -33.04
N ASN A 249 -49.02 10.83 -31.87
CA ASN A 249 -50.14 11.34 -31.05
C ASN A 249 -50.81 12.59 -31.63
N ASP A 250 -50.12 13.34 -32.51
CA ASP A 250 -50.64 14.57 -33.14
C ASP A 250 -51.44 14.27 -34.43
N ARG A 251 -51.56 12.99 -34.81
CA ARG A 251 -52.27 12.51 -36.01
C ARG A 251 -53.50 11.64 -35.73
N SER A 252 -53.88 11.50 -34.46
CA SER A 252 -55.10 10.82 -33.98
C SER A 252 -56.12 11.83 -33.46
#